data_AF-A0AAU8K1P9-F1
#
_entry.id   AF-A0AAU8K1P9-F1
#
_cell.length_a   1.000
_cell.length_b   1.000
_cell.length_c   1.000
_cell.angle_alpha   90.00
_cell.angle_beta   90.00
_cell.angle_gamma   90.00
#
_symmetry.space_group_name_H-M   'P 1'
#
loop_
_entity.id
_entity.type
_entity.pdbx_description
1 polymer ?
#
loop_
_entity_poly.entity_id
_entity_poly.type
_entity_poly.pdbx_seq_one_letter_code
_entity_poly.pdbx_strand_id
1 'polypeptide(L)'
;MYVKTTKRENKSGTVRYLHLAHNEWDSVKGRAVPKVLFTFGREDDLDRDAVRRLVASLSRLLEPSDALAATAASDLEFVSSVPFGGAYVLDQLWHRLRIDQIVGRVGQPKRGRRRDMTATERVLFALVANRALAPSSKLAAADWITHDVHIDGLAEAGEQPCYRAMDWLHEVKDDLEKQVFDEVANLLNLEVDLLFFDTTSTYFELEEPDEPVARDEAGRRLDTDDVDGQAKQIGFRTYGKSKDSRDDLPQIVIGMAVTRDGIPVRCWCWPGNASDQTLIRQVKDEMRDWTLSKIVWVADRGFSSAENRRYLRKGDHAFIIGEKLRSGSPEVQAALSRQGRYQDVGENMRVKEVRISDTDRFVICHNPEAAERDRHMREQLVAQLPDLIADTDKLSDFKRGELRGRIGDKPGLNRYLRATPAGKLRIDQAKIKAEENLDGKYLLRCSDPHLSAEDIALGYKQLLEVERGWRDMSRSSTCGLSTTGSKNASEPTSSCAGSPSC
;
A
#
# COMPACT_ATOMS: atom_id res chain seq x y z
N MET A 1 15.33 -33.95 -36.19
CA MET A 1 15.16 -35.36 -36.64
C MET A 1 13.95 -35.39 -37.57
N TYR A 2 13.85 -36.34 -38.49
CA TYR A 2 12.74 -36.40 -39.46
C TYR A 2 12.38 -37.84 -39.82
N VAL A 3 11.16 -38.06 -40.31
CA VAL A 3 10.72 -39.37 -40.80
C VAL A 3 11.16 -39.54 -42.25
N LYS A 4 11.87 -40.63 -42.54
CA LYS A 4 12.37 -40.99 -43.86
C LYS A 4 11.76 -42.31 -44.31
N THR A 5 11.27 -42.36 -45.54
CA THR A 5 10.83 -43.60 -46.18
C THR A 5 11.97 -44.21 -47.01
N THR A 6 12.25 -45.50 -46.83
CA THR A 6 13.14 -46.27 -47.72
C THR A 6 12.34 -47.32 -48.48
N LYS A 7 12.72 -47.57 -49.74
CA LYS A 7 12.04 -48.52 -50.61
C LYS A 7 12.93 -49.75 -50.81
N ARG A 8 12.36 -50.94 -50.72
CA ARG A 8 13.03 -52.22 -51.04
C ARG A 8 12.19 -52.99 -52.04
N GLU A 9 12.80 -53.35 -53.17
CA GLU A 9 12.15 -54.15 -54.21
C GLU A 9 12.40 -55.63 -53.98
N ASN A 10 11.32 -56.43 -53.95
CA ASN A 10 11.36 -57.89 -53.87
C ASN A 10 10.61 -58.49 -55.07
N LYS A 11 10.76 -59.80 -55.31
CA LYS A 11 10.11 -60.54 -56.42
C LYS A 11 8.57 -60.43 -56.45
N SER A 12 7.93 -60.02 -55.36
CA SER A 12 6.48 -59.88 -55.21
C SER A 12 5.98 -58.42 -55.14
N GLY A 13 6.86 -57.42 -55.33
CA GLY A 13 6.50 -55.98 -55.31
C GLY A 13 7.45 -55.09 -54.49
N THR A 14 7.19 -53.78 -54.51
CA THR A 14 7.96 -52.77 -53.77
C THR A 14 7.40 -52.59 -52.35
N VAL A 15 8.21 -52.86 -51.33
CA VAL A 15 7.85 -52.64 -49.91
C VAL A 15 8.53 -51.37 -49.40
N ARG A 16 7.80 -50.56 -48.62
CA ARG A 16 8.30 -49.30 -48.05
C ARG A 16 8.47 -49.44 -46.54
N TYR A 17 9.55 -48.88 -46.01
CA TYR A 17 9.87 -48.86 -44.58
C TYR A 17 9.99 -47.42 -44.09
N LEU A 18 9.48 -47.16 -42.89
CA LEU A 18 9.53 -45.87 -42.24
C LEU A 18 10.60 -45.84 -41.14
N HIS A 19 11.40 -44.78 -41.13
CA HIS A 19 12.50 -44.62 -40.19
C HIS A 19 12.51 -43.21 -39.59
N LEU A 20 12.84 -43.08 -38.30
CA LEU A 20 13.27 -41.82 -37.72
C LEU A 20 14.77 -41.64 -38.00
N ALA A 21 15.13 -40.54 -38.65
CA ALA A 21 16.51 -40.26 -39.05
C ALA A 21 17.00 -38.89 -38.56
N HIS A 22 18.32 -38.79 -38.42
CA HIS A 22 19.05 -37.54 -38.18
C HIS A 22 20.26 -37.51 -39.11
N ASN A 23 20.60 -36.33 -39.64
CA ASN A 23 21.74 -36.19 -40.53
C ASN A 23 23.01 -35.92 -39.71
N GLU A 24 24.03 -36.76 -39.87
CA GLU A 24 25.37 -36.55 -39.30
C GLU A 24 26.37 -36.25 -40.41
N TRP A 25 27.35 -35.38 -40.13
CA TRP A 25 28.39 -35.02 -41.10
C TRP A 25 29.42 -36.16 -41.23
N ASP A 26 29.56 -36.73 -42.43
CA ASP A 26 30.58 -37.74 -42.73
C ASP A 26 31.80 -37.04 -43.35
N SER A 27 32.85 -36.85 -42.54
CA SER A 27 34.08 -36.15 -42.94
C SER A 27 34.86 -36.86 -44.06
N VAL A 28 34.65 -38.16 -44.25
CA VAL A 28 35.30 -38.95 -45.31
C VAL A 28 34.57 -38.77 -46.65
N LYS A 29 33.23 -38.63 -46.61
CA LYS A 29 32.40 -38.42 -47.82
C LYS A 29 32.13 -36.95 -48.15
N GLY A 30 32.55 -36.02 -47.27
CA GLY A 30 32.38 -34.58 -47.45
C GLY A 30 30.92 -34.13 -47.54
N ARG A 31 29.97 -34.91 -46.96
CA ARG A 31 28.53 -34.59 -47.00
C ARG A 31 27.80 -35.11 -45.77
N ALA A 32 26.66 -34.49 -45.48
CA ALA A 32 25.74 -34.99 -44.46
C ALA A 32 25.10 -36.32 -44.89
N VAL A 33 25.19 -37.34 -44.05
CA VAL A 33 24.64 -38.68 -44.30
C VAL A 33 23.51 -38.95 -43.28
N PRO A 34 22.35 -39.46 -43.72
CA PRO A 34 21.25 -39.78 -42.83
C PRO A 34 21.57 -41.03 -42.00
N LYS A 35 21.60 -40.88 -40.68
CA LYS A 35 21.68 -41.96 -39.69
C LYS A 35 20.29 -42.31 -39.20
N VAL A 36 19.93 -43.58 -39.32
CA VAL A 36 18.64 -44.09 -38.83
C VAL A 36 18.75 -44.30 -37.32
N LEU A 37 17.91 -43.61 -36.57
CA LEU A 37 17.83 -43.67 -35.12
C LEU A 37 16.83 -44.73 -34.66
N PHE A 38 15.71 -44.86 -35.37
CA PHE A 38 14.67 -45.84 -35.06
C PHE A 38 13.94 -46.28 -36.33
N THR A 39 13.46 -47.51 -36.37
CA THR A 39 12.69 -48.06 -37.52
C THR A 39 11.29 -48.40 -37.06
N PHE A 40 10.29 -47.77 -37.68
CA PHE A 40 8.87 -47.99 -37.38
C PHE A 40 8.29 -49.23 -38.07
N GLY A 41 9.10 -49.93 -38.88
CA GLY A 41 8.66 -51.11 -39.61
C GLY A 41 8.16 -50.77 -41.00
N ARG A 42 7.32 -51.66 -41.55
CA ARG A 42 6.77 -51.46 -42.89
C ARG A 42 5.64 -50.43 -42.85
N GLU A 43 5.57 -49.61 -43.89
CA GLU A 43 4.55 -48.55 -44.00
C GLU A 43 3.12 -49.11 -44.04
N ASP A 44 2.93 -50.31 -44.60
CA ASP A 44 1.65 -51.01 -44.72
C ASP A 44 1.20 -51.75 -43.44
N ASP A 45 2.09 -51.93 -42.46
CA ASP A 45 1.87 -52.61 -41.18
C ASP A 45 2.28 -51.73 -39.99
N LEU A 46 2.03 -50.42 -40.11
CA LEU A 46 2.41 -49.44 -39.12
C LEU A 46 1.42 -49.42 -37.95
N ASP A 47 1.91 -49.62 -36.72
CA ASP A 47 1.13 -49.39 -35.50
C ASP A 47 0.88 -47.88 -35.30
N ARG A 48 -0.26 -47.43 -35.81
CA ARG A 48 -0.68 -46.02 -35.74
C ARG A 48 -0.98 -45.58 -34.30
N ASP A 49 -1.35 -46.48 -33.41
CA ASP A 49 -1.63 -46.14 -32.01
C ASP A 49 -0.34 -45.91 -31.23
N ALA A 50 0.72 -46.68 -31.51
CA ALA A 50 2.05 -46.39 -31.00
C ALA A 50 2.57 -45.03 -31.48
N VAL A 51 2.34 -44.66 -32.74
CA VAL A 51 2.72 -43.34 -33.28
C VAL A 51 1.95 -42.21 -32.59
N ARG A 52 0.63 -42.36 -32.39
CA ARG A 52 -0.18 -41.37 -31.63
C ARG A 52 0.33 -41.17 -30.21
N ARG A 53 0.66 -42.27 -29.50
CA ARG A 53 1.25 -42.19 -28.15
C ARG A 53 2.59 -41.47 -28.15
N LEU A 54 3.44 -41.71 -29.16
CA LEU A 54 4.72 -41.03 -29.31
C LEU A 54 4.54 -39.52 -29.55
N VAL A 55 3.65 -39.13 -30.45
CA VAL A 55 3.33 -37.71 -30.71
C VAL A 55 2.83 -37.04 -29.42
N ALA A 56 1.87 -37.65 -28.72
CA ALA A 56 1.36 -37.11 -27.46
C ALA A 56 2.44 -36.97 -26.38
N SER A 57 3.39 -37.90 -26.31
CA SER A 57 4.52 -37.82 -25.37
C SER A 57 5.51 -36.71 -25.75
N LEU A 58 5.76 -36.49 -27.04
CA LEU A 58 6.67 -35.45 -27.52
C LEU A 58 6.04 -34.06 -27.38
N SER A 59 4.74 -33.91 -27.63
CA SER A 59 4.02 -32.64 -27.46
C SER A 59 4.02 -32.11 -26.02
N ARG A 60 4.17 -32.98 -25.00
CA ARG A 60 4.31 -32.55 -23.59
C ARG A 60 5.62 -31.83 -23.29
N LEU A 61 6.59 -31.90 -24.19
CA LEU A 61 7.89 -31.23 -24.05
C LEU A 61 7.88 -29.81 -24.65
N LEU A 62 6.74 -29.36 -25.19
CA LEU A 62 6.55 -28.06 -25.82
C LEU A 62 5.70 -27.14 -24.95
N GLU A 63 5.86 -25.83 -25.11
CA GLU A 63 4.95 -24.84 -24.54
C GLU A 63 3.51 -25.06 -25.08
N PRO A 64 2.46 -24.70 -24.33
CA PRO A 64 1.08 -25.00 -24.71
C PRO A 64 0.67 -24.55 -26.13
N SER A 65 1.19 -23.41 -26.61
CA SER A 65 0.95 -22.91 -27.97
C SER A 65 1.55 -23.82 -29.06
N ASP A 66 2.77 -24.29 -28.85
CA ASP A 66 3.52 -25.11 -29.81
C ASP A 66 3.01 -26.55 -29.83
N ALA A 67 2.60 -27.08 -28.68
CA ALA A 67 1.95 -28.36 -28.56
C ALA A 67 0.62 -28.39 -29.34
N LEU A 68 -0.16 -27.30 -29.26
CA LEU A 68 -1.42 -27.15 -29.99
C LEU A 68 -1.17 -27.04 -31.50
N ALA A 69 -0.23 -26.21 -31.93
CA ALA A 69 0.13 -26.07 -33.35
C ALA A 69 0.64 -27.38 -33.98
N ALA A 70 1.37 -28.21 -33.22
CA ALA A 70 1.88 -29.50 -33.68
C ALA A 70 0.81 -30.61 -33.77
N THR A 71 -0.35 -30.43 -33.12
CA THR A 71 -1.39 -31.46 -33.01
C THR A 71 -2.75 -31.05 -33.60
N ALA A 72 -2.96 -29.76 -33.86
CA ALA A 72 -4.17 -29.25 -34.48
C ALA A 72 -4.30 -29.70 -35.94
N ALA A 73 -5.52 -30.08 -36.33
CA ALA A 73 -5.88 -30.23 -37.73
C ALA A 73 -5.77 -28.87 -38.44
N SER A 74 -5.41 -28.87 -39.72
CA SER A 74 -5.09 -27.71 -40.56
C SER A 74 -6.18 -26.63 -40.72
N ASP A 75 -7.33 -26.78 -40.06
CA ASP A 75 -8.52 -25.95 -40.24
C ASP A 75 -8.76 -24.95 -39.09
N LEU A 76 -7.97 -25.01 -38.02
CA LEU A 76 -8.01 -24.05 -36.91
C LEU A 76 -6.63 -23.45 -36.65
N GLU A 77 -6.55 -22.13 -36.72
CA GLU A 77 -5.37 -21.34 -36.40
C GLU A 77 -5.53 -20.72 -35.00
N PHE A 78 -4.51 -20.88 -34.16
CA PHE A 78 -4.45 -20.17 -32.89
C PHE A 78 -4.05 -18.72 -33.15
N VAL A 79 -4.95 -17.77 -32.85
CA VAL A 79 -4.71 -16.34 -33.06
C VAL A 79 -4.11 -15.68 -31.82
N SER A 80 -4.74 -15.85 -30.65
CA SER A 80 -4.28 -15.28 -29.38
C SER A 80 -4.98 -15.92 -28.18
N SER A 81 -4.44 -15.68 -26.99
CA SER A 81 -5.06 -16.00 -25.70
C SER A 81 -4.61 -14.98 -24.67
N VAL A 82 -5.56 -14.39 -23.93
CA VAL A 82 -5.28 -13.39 -22.89
C VAL A 82 -6.02 -13.75 -21.59
N PRO A 83 -5.47 -13.39 -20.41
CA PRO A 83 -6.15 -13.50 -19.13
C PRO A 83 -7.50 -12.78 -19.11
N PHE A 84 -8.53 -13.44 -18.58
CA PHE A 84 -9.88 -12.87 -18.40
C PHE A 84 -10.40 -12.94 -16.97
N GLY A 85 -10.11 -14.02 -16.23
CA GLY A 85 -10.76 -14.31 -14.96
C GLY A 85 -10.66 -13.19 -13.90
N GLY A 86 -9.48 -12.57 -13.76
CA GLY A 86 -9.29 -11.46 -12.82
C GLY A 86 -10.11 -10.22 -13.20
N ALA A 87 -10.06 -9.82 -14.47
CA ALA A 87 -10.81 -8.67 -14.98
C ALA A 87 -12.32 -8.92 -14.86
N TYR A 88 -12.79 -10.12 -15.18
CA TYR A 88 -14.19 -10.51 -15.03
C TYR A 88 -14.69 -10.36 -13.58
N VAL A 89 -13.95 -10.88 -12.60
CA VAL A 89 -14.35 -10.78 -11.18
C VAL A 89 -14.44 -9.32 -10.75
N LEU A 90 -13.47 -8.49 -11.14
CA LEU A 90 -13.47 -7.06 -10.83
C LEU A 90 -14.64 -6.33 -11.52
N ASP A 91 -14.97 -6.69 -12.76
CA ASP A 91 -16.09 -6.09 -13.49
C ASP A 91 -17.43 -6.44 -12.83
N GLN A 92 -17.59 -7.70 -12.39
CA GLN A 92 -18.77 -8.10 -11.61
C GLN A 92 -18.87 -7.33 -10.29
N LEU A 93 -17.76 -7.08 -9.59
CA LEU A 93 -17.78 -6.24 -8.38
C LEU A 93 -18.12 -4.79 -8.71
N TRP A 94 -17.56 -4.25 -9.79
CA TRP A 94 -17.83 -2.89 -10.27
C TRP A 94 -19.32 -2.66 -10.52
N HIS A 95 -19.99 -3.61 -11.19
CA HIS A 95 -21.43 -3.59 -11.41
C HIS A 95 -22.25 -3.84 -10.13
N ARG A 96 -21.80 -4.72 -9.23
CA ARG A 96 -22.51 -4.97 -7.94
C ARG A 96 -22.47 -3.75 -7.03
N LEU A 97 -21.38 -3.00 -7.05
CA LEU A 97 -21.22 -1.71 -6.38
C LEU A 97 -21.87 -0.55 -7.16
N ARG A 98 -22.44 -0.84 -8.35
CA ARG A 98 -23.10 0.12 -9.25
C ARG A 98 -22.24 1.30 -9.68
N ILE A 99 -20.91 1.12 -9.69
CA ILE A 99 -19.98 2.20 -10.04
C ILE A 99 -20.16 2.59 -11.51
N ASP A 100 -20.44 1.61 -12.38
CA ASP A 100 -20.85 1.81 -13.78
C ASP A 100 -22.03 2.79 -13.91
N GLN A 101 -23.07 2.58 -13.09
CA GLN A 101 -24.28 3.40 -13.10
C GLN A 101 -24.01 4.79 -12.50
N ILE A 102 -23.18 4.88 -11.47
CA ILE A 102 -22.80 6.17 -10.87
C ILE A 102 -22.01 7.00 -11.88
N VAL A 103 -21.02 6.42 -12.55
CA VAL A 103 -20.24 7.10 -13.60
C VAL A 103 -21.17 7.62 -14.70
N GLY A 104 -22.17 6.83 -15.10
CA GLY A 104 -23.21 7.26 -16.03
C GLY A 104 -24.08 8.43 -15.52
N ARG A 105 -24.49 8.41 -14.24
CA ARG A 105 -25.33 9.44 -13.61
C ARG A 105 -24.62 10.78 -13.41
N VAL A 106 -23.38 10.73 -12.94
CA VAL A 106 -22.49 11.90 -12.77
C VAL A 106 -22.01 12.44 -14.14
N GLY A 107 -22.11 11.59 -15.16
CA GLY A 107 -21.43 11.60 -16.44
C GLY A 107 -21.71 12.72 -17.44
N GLN A 108 -21.69 13.99 -17.09
CA GLN A 108 -21.40 15.03 -18.08
C GLN A 108 -20.53 16.12 -17.45
N PRO A 109 -19.45 16.56 -18.13
CA PRO A 109 -18.68 17.69 -17.63
C PRO A 109 -19.56 18.95 -17.60
N LYS A 110 -19.47 19.73 -16.52
CA LYS A 110 -20.26 20.96 -16.31
C LYS A 110 -19.98 22.03 -17.37
N ARG A 111 -18.85 21.93 -18.08
CA ARG A 111 -18.42 22.79 -19.20
C ARG A 111 -17.70 21.94 -20.26
N GLY A 112 -17.79 22.32 -21.54
CA GLY A 112 -17.05 21.67 -22.63
C GLY A 112 -17.85 20.64 -23.45
N ARG A 113 -17.13 19.84 -24.25
CA ARG A 113 -17.72 18.87 -25.18
C ARG A 113 -18.26 17.65 -24.44
N ARG A 114 -19.44 17.16 -24.84
CA ARG A 114 -20.04 15.92 -24.32
C ARG A 114 -19.08 14.75 -24.53
N ARG A 115 -18.89 13.96 -23.48
CA ARG A 115 -18.08 12.74 -23.49
C ARG A 115 -18.96 11.53 -23.77
N ASP A 116 -18.39 10.54 -24.44
CA ASP A 116 -18.98 9.20 -24.49
C ASP A 116 -18.75 8.55 -23.13
N MET A 117 -19.81 8.49 -22.33
CA MET A 117 -19.71 8.00 -20.96
C MET A 117 -19.56 6.49 -20.89
N THR A 118 -20.08 5.74 -21.87
CA THR A 118 -19.89 4.29 -21.91
C THR A 118 -18.43 3.97 -22.17
N ALA A 119 -17.81 4.65 -23.14
CA ALA A 119 -16.37 4.48 -23.38
C ALA A 119 -15.51 4.98 -22.19
N THR A 120 -15.87 6.12 -21.59
CA THR A 120 -15.15 6.69 -20.43
C THR A 120 -15.21 5.75 -19.23
N GLU A 121 -16.38 5.20 -18.96
CA GLU A 121 -16.62 4.27 -17.87
C GLU A 121 -15.82 2.98 -18.04
N ARG A 122 -15.81 2.38 -19.25
CA ARG A 122 -14.99 1.20 -19.54
C ARG A 122 -13.49 1.47 -19.40
N VAL A 123 -13.01 2.64 -19.83
CA VAL A 123 -11.60 3.04 -19.62
C VAL A 123 -11.28 3.21 -18.14
N LEU A 124 -12.18 3.80 -17.34
CA LEU A 124 -11.99 3.94 -15.89
C LEU A 124 -11.94 2.58 -15.21
N PHE A 125 -12.88 1.69 -15.54
CA PHE A 125 -12.87 0.32 -15.06
C PHE A 125 -11.54 -0.37 -15.39
N ALA A 126 -11.08 -0.25 -16.64
CA ALA A 126 -9.83 -0.84 -17.09
C ALA A 126 -8.60 -0.30 -16.33
N LEU A 127 -8.57 0.99 -16.02
CA LEU A 127 -7.52 1.60 -15.18
C LEU A 127 -7.56 1.08 -13.73
N VAL A 128 -8.74 0.83 -13.18
CA VAL A 128 -8.92 0.24 -11.84
C VAL A 128 -8.52 -1.24 -11.85
N ALA A 129 -8.91 -1.99 -12.88
CA ALA A 129 -8.53 -3.38 -13.06
C ALA A 129 -7.02 -3.54 -13.24
N ASN A 130 -6.38 -2.67 -14.03
CA ASN A 130 -4.92 -2.62 -14.16
C ASN A 130 -4.26 -2.41 -12.79
N ARG A 131 -4.79 -1.48 -11.98
CA ARG A 131 -4.24 -1.20 -10.65
C ARG A 131 -4.34 -2.42 -9.70
N ALA A 132 -5.38 -3.23 -9.84
CA ALA A 132 -5.56 -4.44 -9.03
C ALA A 132 -4.75 -5.64 -9.54
N LEU A 133 -4.58 -5.81 -10.85
CA LEU A 133 -4.03 -7.02 -11.46
C LEU A 133 -2.58 -6.89 -11.94
N ALA A 134 -2.20 -5.73 -12.49
CA ALA A 134 -0.90 -5.49 -13.12
C ALA A 134 -0.50 -4.01 -12.98
N PRO A 135 -0.30 -3.51 -11.75
CA PRO A 135 -0.10 -2.10 -11.50
C PRO A 135 1.11 -1.52 -12.23
N SER A 136 0.87 -0.53 -13.09
CA SER A 136 1.89 0.07 -13.94
C SER A 136 1.65 1.57 -14.19
N SER A 137 2.56 2.21 -14.94
CA SER A 137 2.40 3.60 -15.40
C SER A 137 1.18 3.73 -16.34
N LYS A 138 0.68 4.94 -16.59
CA LYS A 138 -0.50 5.11 -17.48
C LYS A 138 -0.22 4.66 -18.92
N LEU A 139 0.99 4.89 -19.40
CA LEU A 139 1.43 4.41 -20.70
C LEU A 139 1.45 2.87 -20.75
N ALA A 140 2.04 2.23 -19.74
CA ALA A 140 2.07 0.77 -19.64
C ALA A 140 0.68 0.17 -19.36
N ALA A 141 -0.22 0.89 -18.69
CA ALA A 141 -1.59 0.45 -18.47
C ALA A 141 -2.38 0.43 -19.78
N ALA A 142 -2.19 1.43 -20.66
CA ALA A 142 -2.81 1.44 -21.98
C ALA A 142 -2.35 0.25 -22.85
N ASP A 143 -1.05 -0.07 -22.79
CA ASP A 143 -0.49 -1.24 -23.45
C ASP A 143 -1.07 -2.56 -22.89
N TRP A 144 -1.09 -2.68 -21.55
CA TRP A 144 -1.65 -3.83 -20.85
C TRP A 144 -3.13 -4.07 -21.19
N ILE A 145 -3.94 -3.00 -21.21
CA ILE A 145 -5.38 -3.08 -21.58
C ILE A 145 -5.55 -3.64 -23.00
N THR A 146 -4.65 -3.30 -23.91
CA THR A 146 -4.78 -3.64 -25.34
C THR A 146 -4.26 -5.04 -25.64
N HIS A 147 -3.21 -5.49 -24.93
CA HIS A 147 -2.48 -6.71 -25.33
C HIS A 147 -2.49 -7.83 -24.28
N ASP A 148 -2.65 -7.51 -23.01
CA ASP A 148 -2.34 -8.45 -21.91
C ASP A 148 -3.58 -8.92 -21.12
N VAL A 149 -4.77 -8.41 -21.43
CA VAL A 149 -6.00 -8.74 -20.71
C VAL A 149 -7.23 -8.62 -21.62
N HIS A 150 -8.26 -9.44 -21.37
CA HIS A 150 -9.57 -9.24 -21.99
C HIS A 150 -10.47 -8.40 -21.08
N ILE A 151 -11.03 -7.31 -21.62
CA ILE A 151 -12.02 -6.46 -20.96
C ILE A 151 -13.27 -6.35 -21.85
N ASP A 152 -14.42 -6.74 -21.31
CA ASP A 152 -15.67 -6.68 -22.05
C ASP A 152 -16.05 -5.22 -22.36
N GLY A 153 -16.35 -4.95 -23.64
CA GLY A 153 -16.68 -3.61 -24.13
C GLY A 153 -15.49 -2.68 -24.34
N LEU A 154 -14.24 -3.17 -24.20
CA LEU A 154 -13.03 -2.41 -24.47
C LEU A 154 -11.95 -3.29 -25.11
N ALA A 155 -11.94 -3.33 -26.45
CA ALA A 155 -10.97 -4.13 -27.19
C ALA A 155 -9.56 -3.50 -27.22
N GLU A 156 -9.48 -2.17 -27.23
CA GLU A 156 -8.23 -1.42 -27.24
C GLU A 156 -8.40 -0.11 -26.48
N ALA A 157 -7.31 0.37 -25.86
CA ALA A 157 -7.28 1.69 -25.23
C ALA A 157 -5.94 2.36 -25.45
N GLY A 158 -5.96 3.52 -26.12
CA GLY A 158 -4.79 4.39 -26.19
C GLY A 158 -4.54 5.15 -24.87
N GLU A 159 -3.35 5.73 -24.75
CA GLU A 159 -2.99 6.59 -23.62
C GLU A 159 -3.88 7.84 -23.49
N GLN A 160 -4.31 8.44 -24.61
CA GLN A 160 -5.11 9.67 -24.62
C GLN A 160 -6.51 9.48 -23.99
N PRO A 161 -7.28 8.42 -24.32
CA PRO A 161 -8.47 8.04 -23.56
C PRO A 161 -8.22 7.92 -22.05
N CYS A 162 -7.11 7.28 -21.65
CA CYS A 162 -6.77 7.09 -20.24
C CYS A 162 -6.55 8.44 -19.51
N TYR A 163 -5.78 9.36 -20.11
CA TYR A 163 -5.56 10.68 -19.52
C TYR A 163 -6.85 11.51 -19.45
N ARG A 164 -7.65 11.52 -20.52
CA ARG A 164 -8.93 12.24 -20.56
C ARG A 164 -9.94 11.73 -19.54
N ALA A 165 -9.93 10.43 -19.27
CA ALA A 165 -10.76 9.81 -18.23
C ALA A 165 -10.31 10.28 -16.83
N MET A 166 -9.00 10.41 -16.58
CA MET A 166 -8.47 10.95 -15.31
C MET A 166 -8.82 12.42 -15.11
N ASP A 167 -8.75 13.24 -16.16
CA ASP A 167 -9.15 14.66 -16.09
C ASP A 167 -10.63 14.78 -15.73
N TRP A 168 -11.48 13.97 -16.38
CA TRP A 168 -12.90 13.90 -16.04
C TRP A 168 -13.13 13.45 -14.60
N LEU A 169 -12.43 12.39 -14.17
CA LEU A 169 -12.54 11.88 -12.80
C LEU A 169 -12.21 12.96 -11.78
N HIS A 170 -11.20 13.80 -12.06
CA HIS A 170 -10.84 14.92 -11.20
C HIS A 170 -11.93 15.99 -11.10
N GLU A 171 -12.62 16.29 -12.21
CA GLU A 171 -13.73 17.26 -12.26
C GLU A 171 -14.94 16.84 -11.42
N VAL A 172 -15.18 15.53 -11.30
CA VAL A 172 -16.39 14.98 -10.67
C VAL A 172 -16.13 14.23 -9.37
N LYS A 173 -14.88 14.21 -8.88
CA LYS A 173 -14.42 13.35 -7.80
C LYS A 173 -15.33 13.40 -6.56
N ASP A 174 -15.74 14.59 -6.13
CA ASP A 174 -16.46 14.76 -4.86
C ASP A 174 -17.88 14.18 -4.96
N ASP A 175 -18.55 14.38 -6.10
CA ASP A 175 -19.89 13.85 -6.39
C ASP A 175 -19.85 12.32 -6.60
N LEU A 176 -18.77 11.82 -7.22
CA LEU A 176 -18.54 10.39 -7.47
C LEU A 176 -18.24 9.65 -6.16
N GLU A 177 -17.28 10.12 -5.37
CA GLU A 177 -16.89 9.52 -4.09
C GLU A 177 -18.10 9.38 -3.15
N LYS A 178 -18.92 10.44 -3.05
CA LYS A 178 -20.14 10.43 -2.22
C LYS A 178 -21.12 9.35 -2.66
N GLN A 179 -21.41 9.27 -3.96
CA GLN A 179 -22.36 8.28 -4.46
C GLN A 179 -21.85 6.85 -4.35
N VAL A 180 -20.55 6.63 -4.57
CA VAL A 180 -19.93 5.31 -4.37
C VAL A 180 -20.06 4.92 -2.89
N PHE A 181 -19.77 5.83 -1.97
CA PHE A 181 -19.96 5.58 -0.55
C PHE A 181 -21.41 5.28 -0.19
N ASP A 182 -22.38 6.04 -0.70
CA ASP A 182 -23.80 5.80 -0.42
C ASP A 182 -24.26 4.41 -0.89
N GLU A 183 -23.84 3.96 -2.08
CA GLU A 183 -24.14 2.59 -2.56
C GLU A 183 -23.44 1.52 -1.71
N VAL A 184 -22.17 1.73 -1.34
CA VAL A 184 -21.40 0.81 -0.49
C VAL A 184 -22.01 0.70 0.91
N ALA A 185 -22.36 1.83 1.52
CA ALA A 185 -22.97 1.91 2.84
C ALA A 185 -24.33 1.20 2.87
N ASN A 186 -25.13 1.38 1.82
CA ASN A 186 -26.43 0.70 1.68
C ASN A 186 -26.28 -0.81 1.40
N LEU A 187 -25.43 -1.19 0.43
CA LEU A 187 -25.27 -2.59 0.02
C LEU A 187 -24.67 -3.45 1.13
N LEU A 188 -23.72 -2.90 1.89
CA LEU A 188 -23.04 -3.61 2.97
C LEU A 188 -23.65 -3.32 4.35
N ASN A 189 -24.70 -2.50 4.43
CA ASN A 189 -25.33 -2.05 5.68
C ASN A 189 -24.28 -1.58 6.70
N LEU A 190 -23.35 -0.72 6.25
CA LEU A 190 -22.20 -0.30 7.05
C LEU A 190 -22.66 0.52 8.25
N GLU A 191 -22.39 0.02 9.46
CA GLU A 191 -22.43 0.82 10.68
C GLU A 191 -21.16 1.69 10.73
N VAL A 192 -21.27 2.93 10.27
CA VAL A 192 -20.15 3.89 10.27
C VAL A 192 -20.05 4.58 11.64
N ASP A 193 -19.89 3.78 12.68
CA ASP A 193 -19.75 4.25 14.06
C ASP A 193 -18.30 4.65 14.40
N LEU A 194 -17.32 4.02 13.72
CA LEU A 194 -15.89 4.22 13.93
C LEU A 194 -15.23 4.56 12.59
N LEU A 195 -14.66 5.77 12.49
CA LEU A 195 -13.88 6.21 11.34
C LEU A 195 -12.42 6.36 11.71
N PHE A 196 -11.58 5.66 10.96
CA PHE A 196 -10.14 5.75 11.05
C PHE A 196 -9.65 6.77 10.05
N PHE A 197 -8.81 7.70 10.51
CA PHE A 197 -8.16 8.67 9.66
C PHE A 197 -6.65 8.57 9.82
N ASP A 198 -5.97 8.28 8.72
CA ASP A 198 -4.51 8.31 8.64
C ASP A 198 -4.07 9.12 7.42
N THR A 199 -2.89 9.73 7.54
CA THR A 199 -2.24 10.49 6.47
C THR A 199 -0.99 9.76 6.03
N THR A 200 -0.70 9.75 4.73
CA THR A 200 0.57 9.33 4.16
C THR A 200 1.13 10.45 3.29
N SER A 201 2.42 10.39 2.97
CA SER A 201 3.08 11.35 2.07
C SER A 201 3.61 10.59 0.86
N THR A 202 3.56 11.22 -0.32
CA THR A 202 4.29 10.76 -1.51
C THR A 202 5.11 11.90 -2.07
N TYR A 203 6.28 11.59 -2.64
CA TYR A 203 7.15 12.56 -3.30
C TYR A 203 7.12 12.42 -4.82
N PHE A 204 7.58 13.46 -5.51
CA PHE A 204 7.74 13.50 -6.96
C PHE A 204 9.18 13.83 -7.32
N GLU A 205 9.72 13.18 -8.33
CA GLU A 205 11.06 13.49 -8.87
C GLU A 205 10.98 14.74 -9.76
N LEU A 206 10.85 15.88 -9.10
CA LEU A 206 10.82 17.20 -9.71
C LEU A 206 11.93 18.05 -9.09
N GLU A 207 12.56 18.87 -9.92
CA GLU A 207 13.60 19.81 -9.47
C GLU A 207 12.99 20.92 -8.59
N GLU A 208 11.80 21.41 -8.96
CA GLU A 208 11.15 22.55 -8.31
C GLU A 208 9.73 22.19 -7.82
N PRO A 209 9.28 22.76 -6.67
CA PRO A 209 7.91 22.62 -6.19
C PRO A 209 6.93 23.46 -7.04
N ASP A 210 5.65 23.14 -6.95
CA ASP A 210 4.59 23.97 -7.53
C ASP A 210 4.50 25.33 -6.81
N GLU A 211 3.97 26.34 -7.52
CA GLU A 211 3.68 27.64 -6.93
C GLU A 211 2.72 27.50 -5.71
N PRO A 212 3.06 28.08 -4.54
CA PRO A 212 2.21 28.00 -3.37
C PRO A 212 0.85 28.66 -3.55
N VAL A 213 -0.20 27.98 -3.11
CA VAL A 213 -1.58 28.48 -3.11
C VAL A 213 -1.98 28.85 -1.70
N ALA A 214 -2.53 30.05 -1.52
CA ALA A 214 -3.05 30.48 -0.24
C ALA A 214 -4.21 29.59 0.22
N ARG A 215 -4.23 29.25 1.52
CA ARG A 215 -5.25 28.40 2.13
C ARG A 215 -5.76 29.01 3.43
N ASP A 216 -7.02 28.75 3.76
CA ASP A 216 -7.63 29.19 5.02
C ASP A 216 -7.14 28.35 6.21
N GLU A 217 -7.59 28.71 7.42
CA GLU A 217 -7.24 28.00 8.66
C GLU A 217 -7.74 26.54 8.69
N ALA A 218 -8.72 26.20 7.85
CA ALA A 218 -9.24 24.86 7.68
C ALA A 218 -8.54 24.09 6.54
N GLY A 219 -7.51 24.65 5.89
CA GLY A 219 -6.76 24.01 4.82
C GLY A 219 -7.41 24.09 3.43
N ARG A 220 -8.55 24.76 3.30
CA ARG A 220 -9.23 24.96 2.01
C ARG A 220 -8.49 26.02 1.21
N ARG A 221 -8.48 25.88 -0.11
CA ARG A 221 -7.88 26.89 -1.00
C ARG A 221 -8.67 28.19 -0.86
N LEU A 222 -7.96 29.30 -0.73
CA LEU A 222 -8.55 30.61 -0.91
C LEU A 222 -8.62 30.84 -2.43
N ASP A 223 -9.82 31.10 -2.94
CA ASP A 223 -9.99 31.44 -4.35
C ASP A 223 -9.26 32.77 -4.58
N THR A 224 -8.11 32.72 -5.22
CA THR A 224 -7.53 33.89 -5.86
C THR A 224 -8.24 34.02 -7.20
N ASP A 225 -9.08 35.04 -7.34
CA ASP A 225 -9.73 35.37 -8.61
C ASP A 225 -8.67 35.38 -9.73
N ASP A 226 -8.87 34.54 -10.74
CA ASP A 226 -8.05 34.51 -11.96
C ASP A 226 -8.13 35.88 -12.64
N VAL A 227 -7.06 36.68 -12.54
CA VAL A 227 -7.00 38.02 -13.18
C VAL A 227 -7.02 37.93 -14.72
N ASP A 228 -6.84 36.74 -15.31
CA ASP A 228 -6.71 36.57 -16.77
C ASP A 228 -7.59 35.47 -17.41
N GLY A 229 -8.56 34.89 -16.70
CA GLY A 229 -9.55 33.97 -17.29
C GLY A 229 -8.98 32.67 -17.91
N GLN A 230 -7.69 32.39 -17.74
CA GLN A 230 -7.09 31.09 -17.98
C GLN A 230 -7.00 30.37 -16.65
N ALA A 231 -7.72 29.25 -16.52
CA ALA A 231 -7.58 28.36 -15.36
C ALA A 231 -6.13 27.84 -15.33
N LYS A 232 -5.26 28.49 -14.56
CA LYS A 232 -3.89 28.01 -14.35
C LYS A 232 -4.03 26.64 -13.70
N GLN A 233 -3.36 25.62 -14.21
CA GLN A 233 -3.42 24.28 -13.64
C GLN A 233 -2.68 24.32 -12.29
N ILE A 234 -3.42 24.54 -11.21
CA ILE A 234 -2.84 24.82 -9.90
C ILE A 234 -2.37 23.51 -9.24
N GLY A 235 -1.09 23.22 -9.42
CA GLY A 235 -0.37 22.19 -8.67
C GLY A 235 -0.29 22.51 -7.17
N PHE A 236 0.06 21.52 -6.36
CA PHE A 236 0.22 21.70 -4.92
C PHE A 236 1.34 20.82 -4.33
N ARG A 237 2.29 20.39 -5.15
CA ARG A 237 3.48 19.65 -4.73
C ARG A 237 4.44 20.63 -4.09
N THR A 238 4.75 20.46 -2.80
CA THR A 238 5.64 21.37 -2.06
C THR A 238 6.65 20.58 -1.25
N TYR A 239 7.78 21.18 -0.88
CA TYR A 239 8.66 20.57 0.12
C TYR A 239 7.92 20.39 1.44
N GLY A 240 8.26 19.33 2.15
CA GLY A 240 7.58 18.93 3.38
C GLY A 240 8.38 17.86 4.10
N LYS A 241 7.91 17.48 5.28
CA LYS A 241 8.54 16.42 6.06
C LYS A 241 8.13 15.06 5.51
N SER A 242 9.07 14.39 4.87
CA SER A 242 8.90 13.11 4.22
C SER A 242 8.86 11.96 5.21
N LYS A 243 7.87 11.08 5.04
CA LYS A 243 7.87 9.75 5.69
C LYS A 243 8.90 8.82 5.04
N ASP A 244 9.30 9.09 3.80
CA ASP A 244 10.27 8.31 3.01
C ASP A 244 11.72 8.85 3.13
N SER A 245 11.95 9.82 4.01
CA SER A 245 13.25 10.50 4.19
C SER A 245 13.78 11.17 2.90
N ARG A 246 12.87 11.60 2.02
CA ARG A 246 13.16 12.37 0.80
C ARG A 246 12.67 13.82 0.92
N ASP A 247 13.12 14.50 1.98
CA ASP A 247 12.79 15.92 2.23
C ASP A 247 13.35 16.84 1.12
N ASP A 248 14.28 16.32 0.31
CA ASP A 248 14.87 16.97 -0.86
C ASP A 248 13.92 17.08 -2.06
N LEU A 249 12.78 16.36 -2.06
CA LEU A 249 11.85 16.32 -3.17
C LEU A 249 10.48 16.95 -2.83
N PRO A 250 9.83 17.61 -3.80
CA PRO A 250 8.44 18.06 -3.66
C PRO A 250 7.48 16.90 -3.37
N GLN A 251 6.53 17.14 -2.49
CA GLN A 251 5.64 16.13 -1.92
C GLN A 251 4.19 16.60 -1.86
N ILE A 252 3.30 15.62 -1.71
CA ILE A 252 1.90 15.82 -1.30
C ILE A 252 1.59 14.92 -0.11
N VAL A 253 0.62 15.35 0.69
CA VAL A 253 0.01 14.53 1.75
C VAL A 253 -1.30 13.97 1.22
N ILE A 254 -1.53 12.67 1.40
CA ILE A 254 -2.77 11.99 1.06
C ILE A 254 -3.39 11.48 2.37
N GLY A 255 -4.65 11.79 2.62
CA GLY A 255 -5.40 11.22 3.75
C GLY A 255 -6.53 10.36 3.27
N MET A 256 -6.91 9.38 4.07
CA MET A 256 -8.03 8.50 3.79
C MET A 256 -8.79 8.23 5.07
N ALA A 257 -10.11 8.31 4.97
CA ALA A 257 -11.03 7.86 6.00
C ALA A 257 -11.49 6.44 5.64
N VAL A 258 -11.41 5.53 6.60
CA VAL A 258 -11.89 4.15 6.43
C VAL A 258 -12.76 3.74 7.60
N THR A 259 -13.70 2.83 7.34
CA THR A 259 -14.56 2.23 8.37
C THR A 259 -13.82 1.20 9.22
N ARG A 260 -14.49 0.65 10.24
CA ARG A 260 -13.99 -0.43 11.09
C ARG A 260 -13.53 -1.67 10.33
N ASP A 261 -14.22 -2.01 9.24
CA ASP A 261 -13.91 -3.19 8.43
C ASP A 261 -12.87 -2.88 7.34
N GLY A 262 -12.23 -1.71 7.40
CA GLY A 262 -11.22 -1.28 6.44
C GLY A 262 -11.79 -0.83 5.09
N ILE A 263 -13.11 -0.64 4.97
CA ILE A 263 -13.73 -0.13 3.74
C ILE A 263 -13.44 1.37 3.60
N PRO A 264 -12.83 1.82 2.48
CA PRO A 264 -12.59 3.24 2.24
C PRO A 264 -13.89 4.03 2.14
N VAL A 265 -13.93 5.16 2.84
CA VAL A 265 -15.04 6.12 2.80
C VAL A 265 -14.72 7.25 1.84
N ARG A 266 -13.57 7.89 2.03
CA ARG A 266 -13.14 9.04 1.22
C ARG A 266 -11.63 9.24 1.29
N CYS A 267 -11.06 9.83 0.25
CA CYS A 267 -9.66 10.25 0.23
C CYS A 267 -9.52 11.77 -0.01
N TRP A 268 -8.37 12.31 0.40
CA TRP A 268 -8.04 13.72 0.26
C TRP A 268 -6.57 13.86 -0.13
N CYS A 269 -6.25 14.94 -0.86
CA CYS A 269 -4.89 15.30 -1.23
C CYS A 269 -4.60 16.75 -0.85
N TRP A 270 -3.46 16.99 -0.20
CA TRP A 270 -3.00 18.27 0.32
C TRP A 270 -1.53 18.54 -0.04
N PRO A 271 -1.06 19.80 0.10
CA PRO A 271 0.35 20.12 -0.06
C PRO A 271 1.26 19.33 0.90
N GLY A 272 2.50 19.06 0.49
CA GLY A 272 3.47 18.30 1.26
C GLY A 272 3.83 18.93 2.62
N ASN A 273 3.66 20.25 2.77
CA ASN A 273 3.87 20.97 4.02
C ASN A 273 2.60 21.10 4.88
N ALA A 274 1.50 20.47 4.51
CA ALA A 274 0.27 20.54 5.27
C ALA A 274 0.43 19.93 6.67
N SER A 275 -0.03 20.66 7.68
CA SER A 275 0.03 20.20 9.07
C SER A 275 -1.11 19.21 9.33
N ASP A 276 -0.78 18.01 9.81
CA ASP A 276 -1.77 17.02 10.28
C ASP A 276 -2.85 17.66 11.19
N GLN A 277 -2.48 18.70 11.95
CA GLN A 277 -3.39 19.40 12.85
C GLN A 277 -4.56 20.09 12.13
N THR A 278 -4.34 20.67 10.96
CA THR A 278 -5.39 21.37 10.20
C THR A 278 -6.20 20.40 9.36
N LEU A 279 -5.58 19.32 8.84
CA LEU A 279 -6.22 18.34 7.95
C LEU A 279 -7.45 17.69 8.57
N ILE A 280 -7.37 17.26 9.84
CA ILE A 280 -8.47 16.55 10.50
C ILE A 280 -9.73 17.42 10.67
N ARG A 281 -9.58 18.75 10.70
CA ARG A 281 -10.72 19.69 10.81
C ARG A 281 -11.47 19.76 9.49
N GLN A 282 -10.73 19.87 8.38
CA GLN A 282 -11.30 19.85 7.03
C GLN A 282 -12.07 18.54 6.80
N VAL A 283 -11.43 17.41 7.10
CA VAL A 283 -12.00 16.07 6.96
C VAL A 283 -13.31 15.97 7.73
N LYS A 284 -13.32 16.41 9.00
CA LYS A 284 -14.53 16.39 9.82
C LYS A 284 -15.67 17.22 9.22
N ASP A 285 -15.37 18.41 8.72
CA ASP A 285 -16.41 19.28 8.17
C ASP A 285 -16.98 18.76 6.87
N GLU A 286 -16.14 18.24 5.97
CA GLU A 286 -16.62 17.70 4.70
C GLU A 286 -17.34 16.36 4.88
N MET A 287 -17.01 15.60 5.93
CA MET A 287 -17.74 14.37 6.28
C MET A 287 -19.08 14.63 6.96
N ARG A 288 -19.32 15.85 7.46
CA ARG A 288 -20.61 16.24 8.04
C ARG A 288 -21.74 16.10 7.02
N ASP A 289 -21.45 16.42 5.75
CA ASP A 289 -22.43 16.44 4.66
C ASP A 289 -22.78 15.04 4.12
N TRP A 290 -22.18 14.00 4.71
CA TRP A 290 -22.38 12.59 4.37
C TRP A 290 -23.28 11.86 5.39
N THR A 291 -23.95 12.61 6.30
CA THR A 291 -25.07 12.16 7.16
C THR A 291 -24.74 11.03 8.14
N LEU A 292 -23.53 11.03 8.69
CA LEU A 292 -23.12 10.06 9.71
C LEU A 292 -23.59 10.50 11.10
N SER A 293 -24.52 9.74 11.69
CA SER A 293 -25.25 10.09 12.93
C SER A 293 -24.35 10.28 14.15
N LYS A 294 -23.32 9.43 14.31
CA LYS A 294 -22.29 9.55 15.34
C LYS A 294 -21.02 8.93 14.79
N ILE A 295 -19.89 9.60 15.00
CA ILE A 295 -18.58 9.15 14.50
C ILE A 295 -17.63 9.14 15.69
N VAL A 296 -16.95 8.03 15.90
CA VAL A 296 -15.76 7.94 16.74
C VAL A 296 -14.53 8.04 15.84
N TRP A 297 -13.82 9.16 15.94
CA TRP A 297 -12.62 9.43 15.16
C TRP A 297 -11.40 8.74 15.76
N VAL A 298 -10.79 7.80 15.04
CA VAL A 298 -9.53 7.16 15.45
C VAL A 298 -8.38 7.79 14.68
N ALA A 299 -7.43 8.39 15.41
CA ALA A 299 -6.29 9.08 14.82
C ALA A 299 -5.00 8.88 15.62
N ASP A 300 -3.85 8.91 14.93
CA ASP A 300 -2.54 8.77 15.57
C ASP A 300 -2.18 9.99 16.45
N ARG A 301 -1.10 9.85 17.22
CA ARG A 301 -0.49 10.84 18.10
C ARG A 301 -0.20 12.17 17.43
N GLY A 302 -0.04 12.19 16.11
CA GLY A 302 0.12 13.39 15.29
C GLY A 302 -1.04 14.37 15.42
N PHE A 303 -2.24 13.91 15.78
CA PHE A 303 -3.49 14.69 15.83
C PHE A 303 -3.92 15.09 17.26
N SER A 304 -3.07 14.87 18.26
CA SER A 304 -3.42 14.95 19.69
C SER A 304 -3.59 16.35 20.29
N SER A 305 -3.64 17.46 19.53
CA SER A 305 -3.68 18.80 20.12
C SER A 305 -4.99 19.10 20.88
N ALA A 306 -4.92 20.01 21.85
CA ALA A 306 -6.10 20.41 22.63
C ALA A 306 -7.22 21.01 21.77
N GLU A 307 -6.83 21.75 20.72
CA GLU A 307 -7.77 22.36 19.79
C GLU A 307 -8.46 21.29 18.92
N ASN A 308 -7.71 20.33 18.39
CA ASN A 308 -8.28 19.23 17.61
C ASN A 308 -9.23 18.36 18.44
N ARG A 309 -8.86 18.05 19.69
CA ARG A 309 -9.75 17.33 20.61
C ARG A 309 -11.07 18.07 20.84
N ARG A 310 -11.02 19.39 21.05
CA ARG A 310 -12.24 20.22 21.17
C ARG A 310 -13.04 20.23 19.88
N TYR A 311 -12.37 20.29 18.73
CA TYR A 311 -13.02 20.30 17.42
C TYR A 311 -13.76 18.99 17.13
N LEU A 312 -13.11 17.86 17.39
CA LEU A 312 -13.65 16.52 17.15
C LEU A 312 -14.88 16.24 18.01
N ARG A 313 -14.96 16.75 19.24
CA ARG A 313 -16.14 16.60 20.12
C ARG A 313 -17.38 17.40 19.69
N LYS A 314 -17.25 18.40 18.81
CA LYS A 314 -18.42 19.20 18.37
C LYS A 314 -19.40 18.30 17.61
N GLY A 315 -20.71 18.41 17.89
CA GLY A 315 -21.75 17.66 17.17
C GLY A 315 -21.95 16.24 17.67
N ASP A 316 -21.71 15.97 18.97
CA ASP A 316 -21.89 14.66 19.64
C ASP A 316 -21.00 13.51 19.11
N HIS A 317 -19.99 13.85 18.30
CA HIS A 317 -18.94 12.93 17.90
C HIS A 317 -17.95 12.67 19.04
N ALA A 318 -17.25 11.55 18.95
CA ALA A 318 -16.20 11.19 19.90
C ALA A 318 -14.87 10.90 19.19
N PHE A 319 -13.82 10.67 19.95
CA PHE A 319 -12.51 10.31 19.40
C PHE A 319 -11.79 9.26 20.24
N ILE A 320 -10.85 8.56 19.60
CA ILE A 320 -9.79 7.75 20.17
C ILE A 320 -8.48 8.25 19.56
N ILE A 321 -7.61 8.87 20.35
CA ILE A 321 -6.35 9.44 19.85
C ILE A 321 -5.18 8.89 20.66
N GLY A 322 -4.10 8.53 19.97
CA GLY A 322 -2.84 8.19 20.62
C GLY A 322 -2.25 9.40 21.35
N GLU A 323 -1.70 9.21 22.54
CA GLU A 323 -0.97 10.24 23.28
C GLU A 323 0.51 9.90 23.38
N LYS A 324 1.37 10.93 23.32
CA LYS A 324 2.81 10.75 23.54
C LYS A 324 3.04 10.52 25.03
N LEU A 325 3.52 9.33 25.40
CA LEU A 325 3.91 9.00 26.78
C LEU A 325 4.86 10.03 27.43
N ARG A 326 5.69 10.67 26.59
CA ARG A 326 6.76 11.60 26.96
C ARG A 326 6.39 13.06 26.73
N SER A 327 5.11 13.37 26.54
CA SER A 327 4.65 14.74 26.25
C SER A 327 4.95 15.72 27.38
N GLY A 328 5.08 15.23 28.62
CA GLY A 328 5.18 16.07 29.81
C GLY A 328 3.85 16.73 30.20
N SER A 329 2.74 16.40 29.53
CA SER A 329 1.42 16.93 29.90
C SER A 329 1.03 16.46 31.31
N PRO A 330 0.49 17.35 32.17
CA PRO A 330 0.03 17.00 33.50
C PRO A 330 -0.99 15.85 33.49
N GLU A 331 -1.90 15.83 32.51
CA GLU A 331 -2.91 14.79 32.35
C GLU A 331 -2.27 13.44 32.01
N VAL A 332 -1.29 13.40 31.11
CA VAL A 332 -0.56 12.18 30.77
C VAL A 332 0.21 11.63 31.97
N GLN A 333 0.87 12.50 32.74
CA GLN A 333 1.58 12.09 33.97
C GLN A 333 0.61 11.58 35.04
N ALA A 334 -0.54 12.22 35.21
CA ALA A 334 -1.59 11.76 36.11
C ALA A 334 -2.17 10.40 35.66
N ALA A 335 -2.34 10.17 34.36
CA ALA A 335 -2.81 8.89 33.82
C ALA A 335 -1.82 7.77 34.14
N LEU A 336 -0.52 8.00 33.85
CA LEU A 336 0.53 6.99 34.03
C LEU A 336 0.83 6.68 35.49
N SER A 337 0.70 7.65 36.39
CA SER A 337 0.95 7.48 37.83
C SER A 337 -0.20 6.78 38.57
N ARG A 338 -1.41 6.73 38.00
CA ARG A 338 -2.55 6.06 38.63
C ARG A 338 -2.34 4.55 38.69
N GLN A 339 -2.33 3.99 39.90
CA GLN A 339 -2.33 2.54 40.10
C GLN A 339 -3.68 1.94 39.70
N GLY A 340 -3.67 0.72 39.19
CA GLY A 340 -4.87 0.01 38.75
C GLY A 340 -4.53 -1.36 38.17
N ARG A 341 -5.54 -2.22 38.03
CA ARG A 341 -5.39 -3.56 37.48
C ARG A 341 -5.48 -3.52 35.96
N TYR A 342 -4.65 -4.32 35.29
CA TYR A 342 -4.80 -4.56 33.87
C TYR A 342 -5.84 -5.65 33.65
N GLN A 343 -6.57 -5.53 32.54
CA GLN A 343 -7.42 -6.56 31.98
C GLN A 343 -6.74 -7.09 30.71
N ASP A 344 -6.67 -8.41 30.56
CA ASP A 344 -6.17 -9.02 29.33
C ASP A 344 -7.21 -8.85 28.22
N VAL A 345 -6.76 -8.45 27.02
CA VAL A 345 -7.57 -8.21 25.82
C VAL A 345 -6.91 -8.93 24.66
N GLY A 346 -7.62 -9.89 24.05
CA GLY A 346 -7.05 -10.76 23.03
C GLY A 346 -5.84 -11.57 23.54
N GLU A 347 -4.94 -11.96 22.62
CA GLU A 347 -3.83 -12.88 22.94
C GLU A 347 -2.59 -12.21 23.54
N ASN A 348 -2.27 -10.97 23.12
CA ASN A 348 -1.01 -10.30 23.47
C ASN A 348 -1.20 -8.81 23.79
N MET A 349 -2.27 -8.48 24.54
CA MET A 349 -2.52 -7.10 24.97
C MET A 349 -3.17 -7.06 26.34
N ARG A 350 -2.78 -6.05 27.12
CA ARG A 350 -3.35 -5.74 28.42
C ARG A 350 -3.77 -4.28 28.43
N VAL A 351 -4.95 -3.98 28.93
CA VAL A 351 -5.48 -2.61 29.01
C VAL A 351 -5.76 -2.21 30.45
N LYS A 352 -5.53 -0.94 30.75
CA LYS A 352 -5.90 -0.33 32.04
C LYS A 352 -6.58 1.00 31.77
N GLU A 353 -7.84 1.11 32.16
CA GLU A 353 -8.59 2.35 32.11
C GLU A 353 -8.19 3.28 33.27
N VAL A 354 -8.00 4.56 32.95
CA VAL A 354 -7.74 5.62 33.91
C VAL A 354 -8.63 6.82 33.57
N ARG A 355 -9.58 7.14 34.44
CA ARG A 355 -10.43 8.34 34.32
C ARG A 355 -9.82 9.47 35.11
N ILE A 356 -9.50 10.58 34.43
CA ILE A 356 -8.98 11.81 35.07
C ILE A 356 -10.13 12.81 35.29
N SER A 357 -11.07 12.86 34.36
CA SER A 357 -12.33 13.60 34.50
C SER A 357 -13.45 12.89 33.73
N ASP A 358 -14.69 13.37 33.85
CA ASP A 358 -15.84 12.85 33.09
C ASP A 358 -15.66 12.93 31.57
N THR A 359 -14.76 13.80 31.10
CA THR A 359 -14.54 14.05 29.67
C THR A 359 -13.15 13.62 29.19
N ASP A 360 -12.28 13.17 30.10
CA ASP A 360 -10.91 12.76 29.79
C ASP A 360 -10.64 11.38 30.38
N ARG A 361 -10.88 10.40 29.52
CA ARG A 361 -10.61 8.99 29.77
C ARG A 361 -9.35 8.57 29.03
N PHE A 362 -8.47 7.88 29.75
CA PHE A 362 -7.25 7.31 29.21
C PHE A 362 -7.30 5.79 29.28
N VAL A 363 -6.75 5.13 28.26
CA VAL A 363 -6.50 3.69 28.27
C VAL A 363 -5.02 3.48 28.08
N ILE A 364 -4.39 2.84 29.07
CA ILE A 364 -3.00 2.42 28.99
C ILE A 364 -3.00 1.00 28.44
N CYS A 365 -2.49 0.84 27.24
CA CYS A 365 -2.29 -0.45 26.62
C CYS A 365 -0.85 -0.91 26.86
N HIS A 366 -0.67 -2.19 27.15
CA HIS A 366 0.61 -2.84 27.37
C HIS A 366 0.67 -4.12 26.56
N ASN A 367 1.64 -4.21 25.64
CA ASN A 367 1.93 -5.41 24.87
C ASN A 367 3.18 -6.10 25.49
N PRO A 368 3.02 -7.29 26.10
CA PRO A 368 4.13 -8.05 26.68
C PRO A 368 5.30 -8.32 25.73
N GLU A 369 5.05 -8.76 24.49
CA GLU A 369 6.14 -9.05 23.53
C GLU A 369 6.87 -7.77 23.09
N ALA A 370 6.12 -6.67 22.91
CA ALA A 370 6.72 -5.36 22.64
C ALA A 370 7.59 -4.91 23.82
N ALA A 371 7.16 -5.16 25.06
CA ALA A 371 7.92 -4.83 26.26
C ALA A 371 9.26 -5.58 26.32
N GLU A 372 9.29 -6.86 25.92
CA GLU A 372 10.54 -7.62 25.88
C GLU A 372 11.52 -7.08 24.84
N ARG A 373 11.02 -6.67 23.68
CA ARG A 373 11.85 -6.06 22.63
C ARG A 373 12.34 -4.67 23.00
N ASP A 374 11.47 -3.83 23.56
CA ASP A 374 11.84 -2.52 24.07
C ASP A 374 12.91 -2.64 25.16
N ARG A 375 12.75 -3.60 26.09
CA ARG A 375 13.75 -3.96 27.10
C ARG A 375 15.07 -4.33 26.44
N HIS A 376 15.08 -5.23 25.46
CA HIS A 376 16.30 -5.67 24.80
C HIS A 376 17.00 -4.53 24.05
N MET A 377 16.26 -3.72 23.30
CA MET A 377 16.80 -2.52 22.61
C MET A 377 17.37 -1.52 23.62
N ARG A 378 16.68 -1.28 24.74
CA ARG A 378 17.16 -0.41 25.81
C ARG A 378 18.44 -0.95 26.43
N GLU A 379 18.51 -2.24 26.74
CA GLU A 379 19.71 -2.88 27.28
C GLU A 379 20.90 -2.76 26.33
N GLN A 380 20.70 -3.00 25.02
CA GLN A 380 21.73 -2.81 24.01
C GLN A 380 22.24 -1.36 23.93
N LEU A 381 21.32 -0.38 23.97
CA LEU A 381 21.70 1.04 23.93
C LEU A 381 22.46 1.46 25.20
N VAL A 382 21.99 1.02 26.37
CA VAL A 382 22.64 1.33 27.66
C VAL A 382 24.02 0.68 27.74
N ALA A 383 24.18 -0.54 27.21
CA ALA A 383 25.46 -1.26 27.20
C ALA A 383 26.56 -0.56 26.38
N GLN A 384 26.20 0.28 25.40
CA GLN A 384 27.17 1.06 24.60
C GLN A 384 27.70 2.30 25.35
N LEU A 385 26.95 2.84 26.32
CA LEU A 385 27.30 4.09 26.98
C LEU A 385 28.59 4.03 27.81
N PRO A 386 28.89 2.97 28.59
CA PRO A 386 30.14 2.86 29.34
C PRO A 386 31.38 3.07 28.47
N ASP A 387 31.44 2.41 27.32
CA ASP A 387 32.58 2.51 26.40
C ASP A 387 32.66 3.89 25.75
N LEU A 388 31.51 4.49 25.39
CA LEU A 388 31.46 5.82 24.79
C LEU A 388 31.85 6.95 25.75
N ILE A 389 31.62 6.77 27.06
CA ILE A 389 31.98 7.77 28.08
C ILE A 389 33.26 7.42 28.83
N ALA A 390 33.92 6.31 28.49
CA ALA A 390 35.17 5.90 29.08
C ALA A 390 36.22 7.02 28.93
N ASP A 391 36.98 7.28 30.00
CA ASP A 391 38.04 8.29 30.04
C ASP A 391 37.62 9.74 29.73
N THR A 392 36.33 10.04 29.56
CA THR A 392 35.84 11.41 29.29
C THR A 392 36.12 12.40 30.41
N ASP A 393 36.37 11.90 31.62
CA ASP A 393 36.82 12.69 32.77
C ASP A 393 38.23 13.27 32.58
N LYS A 394 39.08 12.65 31.75
CA LYS A 394 40.45 13.13 31.42
C LYS A 394 40.44 14.18 30.31
N LEU A 395 39.34 14.32 29.57
CA LEU A 395 39.21 15.30 28.50
C LEU A 395 38.98 16.70 29.06
N SER A 396 39.44 17.71 28.31
CA SER A 396 39.08 19.11 28.58
C SER A 396 37.58 19.32 28.41
N ASP A 397 37.05 20.36 29.05
CA ASP A 397 35.60 20.65 29.02
C ASP A 397 35.08 20.87 27.58
N PHE A 398 35.88 21.50 26.72
CA PHE A 398 35.55 21.67 25.30
C PHE A 398 35.39 20.33 24.57
N LYS A 399 36.37 19.43 24.68
CA LYS A 399 36.33 18.10 24.02
C LYS A 399 35.21 17.23 24.58
N ARG A 400 34.91 17.35 25.88
CA ARG A 400 33.80 16.66 26.52
C ARG A 400 32.44 17.18 26.01
N GLY A 401 32.33 18.48 25.79
CA GLY A 401 31.17 19.11 25.17
C GLY A 401 30.92 18.63 23.74
N GLU A 402 31.97 18.56 22.92
CA GLU A 402 31.89 18.04 21.54
C GLU A 402 31.39 16.60 21.50
N LEU A 403 31.95 15.73 22.35
CA LEU A 403 31.52 14.34 22.48
C LEU A 403 30.06 14.24 22.95
N ARG A 404 29.64 15.10 23.89
CA ARG A 404 28.24 15.16 24.32
C ARG A 404 27.30 15.53 23.18
N GLY A 405 27.71 16.46 22.31
CA GLY A 405 26.99 16.83 21.09
C GLY A 405 26.84 15.63 20.16
N ARG A 406 27.95 14.95 19.84
CA ARG A 406 27.95 13.77 18.96
C ARG A 406 27.09 12.62 19.48
N ILE A 407 27.07 12.38 20.79
CA ILE A 407 26.16 11.39 21.40
C ILE A 407 24.73 11.94 21.45
N GLY A 408 24.58 13.26 21.61
CA GLY A 408 23.31 13.98 21.58
C GLY A 408 22.55 13.82 20.28
N ASP A 409 23.26 13.75 19.15
CA ASP A 409 22.71 13.52 17.81
C ASP A 409 22.10 12.12 17.65
N LYS A 410 22.35 11.21 18.60
CA LYS A 410 21.76 9.86 18.65
C LYS A 410 20.64 9.83 19.70
N PRO A 411 19.35 9.98 19.33
CA PRO A 411 18.26 10.19 20.28
C PRO A 411 18.10 9.05 21.31
N GLY A 412 18.37 7.81 20.89
CA GLY A 412 18.31 6.63 21.76
C GLY A 412 19.37 6.64 22.87
N LEU A 413 20.61 7.05 22.57
CA LEU A 413 21.70 7.13 23.55
C LEU A 413 21.61 8.39 24.40
N ASN A 414 21.27 9.52 23.78
CA ASN A 414 21.11 10.82 24.42
C ASN A 414 20.15 10.74 25.63
N ARG A 415 19.08 9.94 25.50
CA ARG A 415 18.05 9.77 26.53
C ARG A 415 18.58 9.27 27.88
N TYR A 416 19.60 8.41 27.86
CA TYR A 416 20.15 7.78 29.07
C TYR A 416 21.45 8.45 29.52
N LEU A 417 21.87 9.54 28.86
CA LEU A 417 23.09 10.27 29.16
C LEU A 417 22.79 11.58 29.90
N ARG A 418 23.36 11.76 31.10
CA ARG A 418 23.29 13.01 31.86
C ARG A 418 24.67 13.66 32.01
N ALA A 419 24.68 14.97 32.10
CA ALA A 419 25.85 15.75 32.49
C ALA A 419 25.72 16.17 33.95
N THR A 420 26.79 16.06 34.74
CA THR A 420 26.84 16.62 36.09
C THR A 420 27.05 18.14 36.04
N PRO A 421 26.86 18.88 37.14
CA PRO A 421 27.18 20.31 37.19
C PRO A 421 28.65 20.62 36.84
N ALA A 422 29.56 19.68 37.07
CA ALA A 422 30.97 19.76 36.67
C ALA A 422 31.21 19.33 35.21
N GLY A 423 30.16 19.20 34.40
CA GLY A 423 30.22 18.82 32.99
C GLY A 423 30.54 17.35 32.72
N LYS A 424 30.68 16.49 33.75
CA LYS A 424 31.06 15.09 33.57
C LYS A 424 29.90 14.26 33.02
N LEU A 425 30.21 13.34 32.10
CA LEU A 425 29.21 12.48 31.45
C LEU A 425 28.95 11.24 32.29
N ARG A 426 27.70 10.96 32.62
CA ARG A 426 27.28 9.81 33.41
C ARG A 426 26.00 9.21 32.86
N ILE A 427 25.82 7.91 33.09
CA ILE A 427 24.58 7.21 32.77
C ILE A 427 23.50 7.64 33.76
N ASP A 428 22.31 7.96 33.27
CA ASP A 428 21.15 8.34 34.07
C ASP A 428 20.33 7.10 34.45
N GLN A 429 20.65 6.51 35.62
CA GLN A 429 19.95 5.35 36.16
C GLN A 429 18.48 5.63 36.48
N ALA A 430 18.15 6.88 36.86
CA ALA A 430 16.77 7.26 37.12
C ALA A 430 15.94 7.27 35.83
N LYS A 431 16.52 7.75 34.73
CA LYS A 431 15.90 7.65 33.40
C LYS A 431 15.76 6.20 32.95
N ILE A 432 16.77 5.35 33.11
CA ILE A 432 16.66 3.92 32.75
C ILE A 432 15.47 3.27 33.46
N LYS A 433 15.35 3.48 34.78
CA LYS A 433 14.23 2.94 35.57
C LYS A 433 12.87 3.54 35.17
N ALA A 434 12.83 4.83 34.82
CA ALA A 434 11.60 5.45 34.31
C ALA A 434 11.19 4.86 32.94
N GLU A 435 12.15 4.57 32.08
CA GLU A 435 11.94 3.98 30.75
C GLU A 435 11.49 2.52 30.83
N GLU A 436 12.08 1.74 31.74
CA GLU A 436 11.65 0.36 32.02
C GLU A 436 10.15 0.27 32.36
N ASN A 437 9.62 1.29 33.04
CA ASN A 437 8.19 1.37 33.35
C ASN A 437 7.31 1.69 32.14
N LEU A 438 7.88 2.09 31.01
CA LEU A 438 7.18 2.43 29.77
C LEU A 438 7.34 1.36 28.68
N ASP A 439 8.23 0.39 28.86
CA ASP A 439 8.49 -0.70 27.91
C ASP A 439 7.15 -1.38 27.51
N GLY A 440 6.90 -1.48 26.20
CA GLY A 440 5.69 -2.08 25.62
C GLY A 440 4.38 -1.32 25.87
N LYS A 441 4.42 -0.12 26.46
CA LYS A 441 3.22 0.68 26.73
C LYS A 441 2.92 1.68 25.63
N TYR A 442 1.64 1.94 25.42
CA TYR A 442 1.14 3.11 24.72
C TYR A 442 -0.11 3.64 25.40
N LEU A 443 -0.38 4.93 25.20
CA LEU A 443 -1.46 5.64 25.85
C LEU A 443 -2.47 6.11 24.81
N LEU A 444 -3.74 5.82 25.06
CA LEU A 444 -4.87 6.28 24.26
C LEU A 444 -5.72 7.23 25.11
N ARG A 445 -6.26 8.26 24.48
CA ARG A 445 -7.25 9.17 25.07
C ARG A 445 -8.56 9.05 24.30
N CYS A 446 -9.65 8.88 25.03
CA CYS A 446 -10.98 8.73 24.48
C CYS A 446 -11.95 9.75 25.09
N SER A 447 -12.87 10.27 24.28
CA SER A 447 -13.93 11.16 24.73
C SER A 447 -15.29 10.50 24.88
N ASP A 448 -15.51 9.31 24.31
CA ASP A 448 -16.78 8.59 24.45
C ASP A 448 -16.85 7.94 25.84
N PRO A 449 -17.93 8.14 26.62
CA PRO A 449 -18.08 7.54 27.95
C PRO A 449 -18.62 6.09 27.93
N HIS A 450 -19.18 5.62 26.82
CA HIS A 450 -19.86 4.34 26.69
C HIS A 450 -18.97 3.24 26.07
N LEU A 451 -17.97 3.59 25.27
CA LEU A 451 -17.04 2.59 24.71
C LEU A 451 -16.30 1.84 25.83
N SER A 452 -16.08 0.54 25.69
CA SER A 452 -15.27 -0.21 26.66
C SER A 452 -13.77 0.07 26.47
N ALA A 453 -12.94 -0.21 27.47
CA ALA A 453 -11.49 -0.07 27.34
C ALA A 453 -10.89 -1.06 26.32
N GLU A 454 -11.53 -2.22 26.17
CA GLU A 454 -11.23 -3.22 25.14
C GLU A 454 -11.53 -2.68 23.74
N ASP A 455 -12.74 -2.14 23.51
CA ASP A 455 -13.12 -1.57 22.20
C ASP A 455 -12.23 -0.40 21.81
N ILE A 456 -11.80 0.44 22.77
CA ILE A 456 -10.85 1.52 22.50
C ILE A 456 -9.51 0.97 22.02
N ALA A 457 -8.99 -0.06 22.69
CA ALA A 457 -7.68 -0.61 22.38
C ALA A 457 -7.69 -1.41 21.08
N LEU A 458 -8.72 -2.25 20.87
CA LEU A 458 -8.92 -3.00 19.63
C LEU A 458 -9.21 -2.06 18.47
N GLY A 459 -10.07 -1.07 18.68
CA GLY A 459 -10.33 0.00 17.73
C GLY A 459 -9.03 0.66 17.32
N TYR A 460 -8.22 1.17 18.24
CA TYR A 460 -6.93 1.77 17.88
C TYR A 460 -5.96 0.80 17.18
N LYS A 461 -5.95 -0.50 17.54
CA LYS A 461 -5.12 -1.52 16.89
C LYS A 461 -5.50 -1.72 15.42
N GLN A 462 -6.79 -1.58 15.06
CA GLN A 462 -7.27 -1.66 13.68
C GLN A 462 -6.72 -0.54 12.79
N LEU A 463 -6.14 0.53 13.35
CA LEU A 463 -5.39 1.53 12.56
C LEU A 463 -4.25 0.88 11.74
N LEU A 464 -3.71 -0.26 12.19
CA LEU A 464 -2.75 -1.09 11.44
C LEU A 464 -3.34 -1.76 10.19
N GLU A 465 -4.63 -2.08 10.19
CA GLU A 465 -5.33 -2.63 9.02
C GLU A 465 -5.52 -1.54 7.97
N VAL A 466 -5.74 -0.30 8.41
CA VAL A 466 -5.74 0.89 7.53
C VAL A 466 -4.37 1.10 6.91
N GLU A 467 -3.29 1.01 7.69
CA GLU A 467 -1.92 1.03 7.16
C GLU A 467 -1.63 -0.11 6.17
N ARG A 468 -2.28 -1.27 6.33
CA ARG A 468 -2.20 -2.35 5.35
C ARG A 468 -2.91 -1.98 4.05
N GLY A 469 -4.11 -1.40 4.13
CA GLY A 469 -4.82 -0.84 2.98
C GLY A 469 -3.98 0.20 2.24
N TRP A 470 -3.28 1.08 2.97
CA TRP A 470 -2.30 1.99 2.42
C TRP A 470 -1.16 1.25 1.72
N ARG A 471 -0.53 0.26 2.37
CA ARG A 471 0.59 -0.51 1.77
C ARG A 471 0.21 -1.18 0.46
N ASP A 472 -0.99 -1.72 0.36
CA ASP A 472 -1.45 -2.41 -0.85
C ASP A 472 -1.69 -1.39 -1.99
N MET A 473 -2.31 -0.25 -1.69
CA MET A 473 -2.53 0.85 -2.65
C MET A 473 -1.21 1.53 -3.08
N SER A 474 -0.29 1.72 -2.14
CA SER A 474 1.03 2.30 -2.32
C SER A 474 1.94 1.43 -3.17
N ARG A 475 2.00 0.11 -2.91
CA ARG A 475 2.76 -0.86 -3.72
C ARG A 475 2.29 -0.87 -5.16
N SER A 476 0.98 -0.79 -5.36
CA SER A 476 0.32 -0.67 -6.65
C SER A 476 0.55 0.70 -7.34
N SER A 477 0.98 1.72 -6.59
CA SER A 477 1.43 3.03 -7.10
C SER A 477 2.95 3.11 -7.34
N THR A 478 3.70 2.09 -6.91
CA THR A 478 5.18 2.08 -6.89
C THR A 478 5.82 1.83 -8.26
N CYS A 479 5.04 1.68 -9.33
CA CYS A 479 5.57 1.75 -10.70
C CYS A 479 5.96 3.19 -11.14
N GLY A 480 6.07 4.13 -10.19
CA GLY A 480 6.55 5.50 -10.40
C GLY A 480 6.56 6.41 -9.14
N LEU A 481 5.94 5.99 -8.02
CA LEU A 481 5.90 6.77 -6.77
C LEU A 481 6.11 5.85 -5.57
N SER A 482 7.22 5.99 -4.84
CA SER A 482 7.44 5.23 -3.62
C SER A 482 6.76 5.90 -2.42
N THR A 483 6.09 5.11 -1.59
CA THR A 483 5.36 5.58 -0.40
C THR A 483 5.47 4.56 0.72
N THR A 484 5.76 5.02 1.94
CA THR A 484 5.61 4.25 3.17
C THR A 484 4.60 4.91 4.12
N GLY A 485 3.70 4.09 4.67
CA GLY A 485 2.75 4.50 5.70
C GLY A 485 3.44 4.93 7.00
N SER A 486 2.68 5.57 7.89
CA SER A 486 3.13 6.05 9.19
C SER A 486 3.91 5.00 9.98
N LYS A 487 5.22 5.15 10.16
CA LYS A 487 6.04 4.30 11.07
C LYS A 487 5.84 4.67 12.55
N ASN A 488 4.61 4.98 12.99
CA ASN A 488 4.34 5.34 14.38
C ASN A 488 3.48 4.33 15.16
N ALA A 489 3.02 3.25 14.52
CA ALA A 489 2.68 2.04 15.25
C ALA A 489 3.98 1.32 15.62
N SER A 490 4.32 1.36 16.91
CA SER A 490 5.52 0.78 17.49
C SER A 490 5.53 -0.75 17.32
N GLU A 491 6.09 -1.29 16.22
CA GLU A 491 6.93 -2.51 16.11
C GLU A 491 7.65 -2.56 14.72
N PRO A 492 8.95 -2.91 14.63
CA PRO A 492 9.70 -2.92 13.38
C PRO A 492 9.66 -4.26 12.62
N THR A 493 9.85 -4.14 11.31
CA THR A 493 9.92 -5.14 10.23
C THR A 493 10.82 -6.36 10.49
N SER A 494 10.30 -7.56 10.22
CA SER A 494 11.06 -8.80 10.11
C SER A 494 11.92 -8.82 8.85
N SER A 495 13.24 -8.77 9.00
CA SER A 495 14.18 -9.11 7.92
C SER A 495 14.29 -10.63 7.80
N CYS A 496 13.53 -11.25 6.89
CA CYS A 496 13.87 -12.57 6.40
C CYS A 496 15.01 -12.42 5.38
N ALA A 497 16.23 -12.69 5.83
CA ALA A 497 17.35 -12.96 4.93
C ALA A 497 17.08 -14.31 4.23
N GLY A 498 16.65 -14.26 2.98
CA GLY A 498 16.65 -15.40 2.07
C GLY A 498 18.01 -15.50 1.40
N SER A 499 18.77 -16.52 1.79
CA SER A 499 19.99 -16.95 1.10
C SER A 499 19.68 -17.37 -0.35
N PRO A 500 20.58 -17.15 -1.32
CA PRO A 500 20.39 -17.61 -2.69
C PRO A 500 20.91 -19.04 -2.83
N SER A 501 20.06 -19.97 -3.30
CA SER A 501 20.53 -21.24 -3.84
C SER A 501 19.46 -21.93 -4.69
N CYS A 502 19.85 -22.17 -5.95
CA CYS A 502 19.22 -22.91 -7.05
C CYS A 502 18.10 -22.21 -7.82
#